data_AF-A0A829H4T4-F1
#
_entry.id   AF-A0A829H4T4-F1
#
_cell.length_a   1.000
_cell.length_b   1.000
_cell.length_c   1.000
_cell.angle_alpha   90.00
_cell.angle_beta   90.00
_cell.angle_gamma   90.00
#
_symmetry.space_group_name_H-M   'P 1'
#
loop_
_entity.id
_entity.type
_entity.pdbx_description
1 polymer ?
#
loop_
_entity_poly.entity_id
_entity_poly.type
_entity_poly.pdbx_seq_one_letter_code
_entity_poly.pdbx_strand_id
1 'polypeptide(L)'
;MDEATQLRLGIKSMLSQYNHYFTRAPHTRYWLVVVDNHFEDCYSFFIYMQRFKAKLIKSYEIACFKRDKGQYEHFLSSLKQHSNLSIEYRDTNHLIQPDAKISLDLIHGHNI
;
A
#
# COMPACT_ATOMS: atom_id res chain seq x y z
N MET A 1 15.01 18.34 10.18
CA MET A 1 14.91 17.86 8.77
C MET A 1 13.61 18.43 8.23
N ASP A 2 13.65 19.18 7.14
CA ASP A 2 12.46 19.83 6.59
C ASP A 2 11.50 18.82 5.93
N GLU A 3 10.22 19.20 5.83
CA GLU A 3 9.15 18.34 5.27
C GLU A 3 9.37 18.00 3.79
N ALA A 4 9.95 18.92 3.00
CA ALA A 4 10.22 18.67 1.59
C ALA A 4 11.33 17.63 1.39
N THR A 5 12.34 17.63 2.25
CA THR A 5 13.38 16.61 2.28
C THR A 5 12.81 15.25 2.69
N GLN A 6 11.91 15.20 3.69
CA GLN A 6 11.21 13.97 4.06
C GLN A 6 10.40 13.40 2.90
N LEU A 7 9.61 14.24 2.22
CA LEU A 7 8.83 13.85 1.05
C LEU A 7 9.73 13.28 -0.06
N ARG A 8 10.82 13.98 -0.38
CA ARG A 8 11.77 13.54 -1.42
C ARG A 8 12.44 12.21 -1.07
N LEU A 9 12.82 12.01 0.19
CA LEU A 9 13.38 10.75 0.67
C LEU A 9 12.35 9.62 0.64
N GLY A 10 11.10 9.91 1.01
CA GLY A 10 9.98 8.97 0.94
C GLY A 10 9.71 8.50 -0.49
N ILE A 11 9.63 9.43 -1.45
CA ILE A 11 9.47 9.10 -2.88
C ILE A 11 10.64 8.27 -3.39
N LYS A 12 11.89 8.64 -3.04
CA LYS A 12 13.07 7.86 -3.42
C LYS A 12 13.01 6.44 -2.86
N SER A 13 12.58 6.28 -1.61
CA SER A 13 12.39 4.97 -0.98
C SER A 13 11.33 4.15 -1.71
N MET A 14 10.16 4.74 -2.00
CA MET A 14 9.09 4.10 -2.76
C MET A 14 9.58 3.60 -4.12
N LEU A 15 10.30 4.43 -4.87
CA LEU A 15 10.83 4.06 -6.19
C LEU A 15 11.91 2.98 -6.09
N SER A 16 12.71 2.98 -5.02
CA SER A 16 13.66 1.89 -4.73
C SER A 16 12.94 0.57 -4.50
N GLN A 17 11.88 0.58 -3.67
CA GLN A 17 11.06 -0.60 -3.41
C GLN A 17 10.35 -1.09 -4.67
N TYR A 18 9.81 -0.17 -5.48
CA TYR A 18 9.24 -0.49 -6.78
C TYR A 18 10.25 -1.22 -7.67
N ASN A 19 11.48 -0.69 -7.80
CA ASN A 19 12.52 -1.31 -8.63
C ASN A 19 12.97 -2.67 -8.09
N HIS A 20 12.95 -2.86 -6.77
CA HIS A 20 13.28 -4.14 -6.14
C HIS A 20 12.26 -5.24 -6.51
N TYR A 21 10.96 -4.94 -6.45
CA TYR A 21 9.90 -5.91 -6.70
C TYR A 21 9.52 -6.04 -8.18
N PHE A 22 9.69 -4.98 -8.98
CA PHE A 22 9.43 -4.99 -10.41
C PHE A 22 10.62 -5.59 -11.19
N THR A 23 10.74 -6.91 -11.13
CA THR A 23 11.84 -7.66 -11.74
C THR A 23 11.66 -7.95 -13.24
N ARG A 24 10.55 -7.51 -13.85
CA ARG A 24 10.20 -7.79 -15.26
C ARG A 24 10.23 -9.29 -15.60
N ALA A 25 9.82 -10.13 -14.66
CA ALA A 25 9.87 -11.57 -14.84
C ALA A 25 8.98 -12.01 -16.02
N PRO A 26 9.46 -12.94 -16.87
CA PRO A 26 8.67 -13.43 -18.00
C PRO A 26 7.38 -14.10 -17.51
N HIS A 27 6.32 -13.99 -18.31
CA HIS A 27 5.00 -14.52 -18.00
C HIS A 27 4.47 -14.09 -16.63
N THR A 28 4.80 -12.88 -16.17
CA THR A 28 4.32 -12.33 -14.91
C THR A 28 3.61 -11.00 -15.18
N ARG A 29 2.36 -10.90 -14.73
CA ARG A 29 1.61 -9.65 -14.76
C ARG A 29 1.93 -8.87 -13.50
N TYR A 30 2.18 -7.58 -13.66
CA TYR A 30 2.37 -6.63 -12.57
C TYR A 30 1.31 -5.54 -12.67
N TRP A 31 0.82 -5.07 -11.54
CA TRP A 31 -0.03 -3.88 -11.45
C TRP A 31 0.18 -3.21 -10.10
N LEU A 32 -0.21 -1.96 -10.00
CA LEU A 32 -0.11 -1.17 -8.78
C LEU A 32 -1.47 -1.15 -8.09
N VAL A 33 -1.46 -1.15 -6.77
CA VAL A 33 -2.67 -0.97 -5.95
C VAL A 33 -2.42 0.17 -4.99
N VAL A 34 -3.27 1.19 -5.05
CA VAL A 34 -3.22 2.37 -4.19
C VAL A 34 -4.43 2.33 -3.28
N VAL A 35 -4.19 2.34 -1.97
CA VAL A 35 -5.22 2.20 -0.94
C VAL A 35 -5.34 3.50 -0.16
N ASP A 36 -6.54 4.10 -0.16
CA ASP A 36 -6.94 5.08 0.85
C ASP A 36 -7.44 4.30 2.08
N ASN A 37 -6.59 4.20 3.12
CA ASN A 37 -6.90 3.46 4.32
C ASN A 37 -7.45 4.39 5.42
N HIS A 38 -8.76 4.42 5.56
CA HIS A 38 -9.47 5.22 6.56
C HIS A 38 -9.41 4.64 7.98
N PHE A 39 -9.08 3.35 8.15
CA PHE A 39 -8.97 2.73 9.48
C PHE A 39 -7.71 3.15 10.21
N GLU A 40 -6.60 3.14 9.49
CA GLU A 40 -5.27 3.48 10.04
C GLU A 40 -4.86 4.91 9.72
N ASP A 41 -5.75 5.68 9.09
CA ASP A 41 -5.51 7.06 8.64
C ASP A 41 -4.20 7.20 7.83
N CYS A 42 -4.03 6.30 6.84
CA CYS A 42 -2.84 6.23 6.01
C CYS A 42 -3.15 5.98 4.52
N TYR A 43 -2.18 6.33 3.67
CA TYR A 43 -2.13 5.88 2.29
C TYR A 43 -1.09 4.76 2.16
N SER A 44 -1.47 3.66 1.53
CA SER A 44 -0.59 2.52 1.29
C SER A 44 -0.56 2.16 -0.18
N PHE A 45 0.65 2.03 -0.72
CA PHE A 45 0.90 1.73 -2.11
C PHE A 45 1.55 0.36 -2.19
N PHE A 46 1.03 -0.48 -3.09
CA PHE A 46 1.50 -1.84 -3.28
C PHE A 46 1.83 -2.10 -4.74
N ILE A 47 2.77 -3.00 -4.96
CA ILE A 47 2.94 -3.68 -6.24
C ILE A 47 2.42 -5.11 -6.12
N TYR A 48 1.48 -5.43 -7.00
CA TYR A 48 0.91 -6.76 -7.11
C TYR A 48 1.56 -7.48 -8.29
N MET A 49 1.79 -8.78 -8.12
CA MET A 49 2.29 -9.62 -9.18
C MET A 49 1.62 -10.99 -9.21
N GLN A 50 1.38 -11.49 -10.41
CA GLN A 50 0.80 -12.80 -10.64
C GLN A 50 1.49 -13.48 -11.82
N ARG A 51 2.03 -14.68 -11.58
CA ARG A 51 2.58 -15.51 -12.66
C ARG A 51 1.43 -16.07 -13.51
N PHE A 52 1.67 -16.21 -14.80
CA PHE A 52 0.69 -16.76 -15.73
C PHE A 52 0.24 -18.15 -15.26
N LYS A 53 -1.09 -18.38 -15.26
CA LYS A 53 -1.75 -19.59 -14.73
C LYS A 53 -1.62 -19.83 -13.21
N ALA A 54 -0.90 -18.98 -12.47
CA ALA A 54 -0.87 -19.08 -11.02
C ALA A 54 -2.14 -18.49 -10.41
N LYS A 55 -2.74 -19.21 -9.45
CA LYS A 55 -3.87 -18.69 -8.66
C LYS A 55 -3.44 -17.66 -7.63
N LEU A 56 -2.19 -17.75 -7.15
CA LEU A 56 -1.66 -16.89 -6.10
C LEU A 56 -1.23 -15.53 -6.66
N ILE A 57 -1.78 -14.47 -6.06
CA ILE A 57 -1.33 -13.10 -6.24
C ILE A 57 -0.40 -12.77 -5.08
N LYS A 58 0.75 -12.19 -5.38
CA LYS A 58 1.69 -11.67 -4.39
C LYS A 58 1.56 -10.15 -4.33
N SER A 59 1.48 -9.61 -3.12
CA SER A 59 1.42 -8.17 -2.86
C SER A 59 2.60 -7.75 -2.02
N TYR A 60 3.29 -6.68 -2.43
CA TYR A 60 4.38 -6.09 -1.67
C TYR A 60 4.11 -4.61 -1.45
N GLU A 61 4.22 -4.17 -0.20
CA GLU A 61 4.13 -2.75 0.13
C GLU A 61 5.38 -2.02 -0.34
N ILE A 62 5.17 -0.94 -1.09
CA ILE A 62 6.25 -0.08 -1.60
C ILE A 62 6.28 1.28 -0.91
N ALA A 63 5.16 1.73 -0.35
CA ALA A 63 5.10 2.91 0.51
C ALA A 63 3.89 2.83 1.45
N CYS A 64 4.07 3.33 2.67
CA CYS A 64 3.01 3.58 3.63
C CYS A 64 3.32 4.92 4.30
N PHE A 65 2.37 5.86 4.27
CA PHE A 65 2.55 7.19 4.83
C PHE A 65 1.22 7.74 5.34
N LYS A 66 1.29 8.76 6.20
CA LYS A 66 0.10 9.40 6.78
C LYS A 66 -0.84 9.88 5.68
N ARG A 67 -2.16 9.87 5.95
CA ARG A 67 -3.20 10.30 5.03
C ARG A 67 -3.21 11.82 4.77
N ASP A 68 -2.13 12.30 4.17
CA ASP A 68 -1.98 13.66 3.68
C ASP A 68 -2.18 13.70 2.17
N LYS A 69 -3.17 14.48 1.71
CA LYS A 69 -3.53 14.56 0.30
C LYS A 69 -2.43 15.15 -0.57
N GLY A 70 -1.67 16.12 -0.06
CA GLY A 70 -0.56 16.73 -0.79
C GLY A 70 0.55 15.71 -1.06
N GLN A 71 0.97 14.99 -0.02
CA GLN A 71 1.94 13.90 -0.15
C GLN A 71 1.42 12.82 -1.09
N TYR A 72 0.16 12.41 -0.96
CA TYR A 72 -0.46 11.43 -1.84
C TYR A 72 -0.31 11.78 -3.31
N GLU A 73 -0.63 13.02 -3.69
CA GLU A 73 -0.52 13.48 -5.08
C GLU A 73 0.93 13.46 -5.58
N HIS A 74 1.90 13.85 -4.73
CA HIS A 74 3.32 13.82 -5.07
C HIS A 74 3.85 12.39 -5.26
N PHE A 75 3.51 11.47 -4.36
CA PHE A 75 3.86 10.06 -4.46
C PHE A 75 3.21 9.42 -5.70
N LEU A 76 1.91 9.65 -5.92
CA LEU A 76 1.19 9.09 -7.06
C LEU A 76 1.71 9.63 -8.40
N SER A 77 1.98 10.94 -8.49
CA SER A 77 2.54 11.56 -9.69
C SER A 77 3.93 10.99 -10.01
N SER A 78 4.80 10.90 -9.00
CA SER A 78 6.14 10.33 -9.16
C SER A 78 6.09 8.86 -9.57
N LEU A 79 5.15 8.08 -9.02
CA LEU A 79 4.96 6.68 -9.40
C LEU A 79 4.45 6.53 -10.83
N LYS A 80 3.49 7.36 -11.27
CA LYS A 80 2.97 7.39 -12.65
C LYS A 80 4.03 7.81 -13.67
N GLN A 81 4.94 8.70 -13.29
CA GLN A 81 6.07 9.08 -14.16
C GLN A 81 7.11 7.97 -14.29
N HIS A 82 7.30 7.16 -13.24
CA HIS A 82 8.28 6.07 -13.23
C HIS A 82 7.74 4.74 -13.78
N SER A 83 6.43 4.55 -13.80
CA SER A 83 5.76 3.30 -14.13
C SER A 83 4.66 3.45 -15.17
N ASN A 84 4.62 2.52 -16.12
CA ASN A 84 3.52 2.37 -17.07
C ASN A 84 2.54 1.24 -16.66
N LEU A 85 2.60 0.77 -15.41
CA LEU A 85 1.70 -0.27 -14.92
C LEU A 85 0.30 0.28 -14.68
N SER A 86 -0.72 -0.56 -14.88
CA SER A 86 -2.10 -0.23 -14.49
C SER A 86 -2.18 -0.01 -12.97
N ILE A 87 -2.95 1.00 -12.56
CA ILE A 87 -3.18 1.34 -11.15
C ILE A 87 -4.63 1.00 -10.79
N GLU A 88 -4.79 0.19 -9.75
CA GLU A 88 -6.07 -0.09 -9.10
C GLU A 88 -6.21 0.80 -7.86
N TYR A 89 -7.33 1.51 -7.75
CA TYR A 89 -7.63 2.37 -6.60
C TYR A 89 -8.59 1.64 -5.67
N ARG A 90 -8.25 1.59 -4.37
CA ARG A 90 -9.09 0.98 -3.34
C ARG A 90 -9.34 1.98 -2.22
N ASP A 91 -10.54 1.93 -1.69
CA ASP A 91 -10.99 2.77 -0.58
C ASP A 91 -11.53 1.85 0.52
N THR A 92 -11.01 2.00 1.73
CA THR A 92 -11.44 1.18 2.87
C THR A 92 -12.67 1.74 3.60
N ASN A 93 -13.24 2.88 3.20
CA ASN A 93 -14.49 3.45 3.73
C ASN A 93 -15.64 2.44 3.81
N HIS A 94 -15.68 1.49 2.88
CA HIS A 94 -16.74 0.50 2.76
C HIS A 94 -16.44 -0.81 3.48
N LEU A 95 -15.23 -0.99 4.03
CA LEU A 95 -15.00 -2.14 4.88
C LEU A 95 -15.76 -1.89 6.17
N ILE A 96 -16.49 -2.91 6.62
CA ILE A 96 -17.14 -2.89 7.92
C ILE A 96 -16.05 -3.32 8.90
N GLN A 97 -15.80 -2.53 9.95
CA GLN A 97 -14.93 -2.95 11.05
C GLN A 97 -15.48 -4.29 11.57
N PRO A 98 -14.78 -5.43 11.37
CA PRO A 98 -15.21 -6.65 12.00
C PRO A 98 -14.89 -6.45 13.49
N ASP A 99 -15.95 -6.41 14.27
CA ASP A 99 -16.01 -6.25 15.72
C ASP A 99 -15.98 -4.82 16.32
N ALA A 100 -16.98 -4.62 17.18
CA ALA A 100 -16.89 -3.73 18.32
C ALA A 100 -15.68 -4.17 19.14
N LYS A 101 -14.90 -3.22 19.67
CA LYS A 101 -13.87 -3.48 20.68
C LYS A 101 -14.45 -4.46 21.71
N ILE A 102 -14.05 -5.74 21.68
CA ILE A 102 -14.43 -6.68 22.74
C ILE A 102 -13.69 -6.20 23.97
N SER A 103 -14.36 -5.38 24.79
CA SER A 103 -13.78 -4.80 26.00
C SER A 103 -13.73 -5.81 27.15
N LEU A 104 -14.20 -7.05 26.94
CA LEU A 104 -14.13 -8.12 27.92
C LEU A 104 -14.30 -9.48 27.23
N ASP A 105 -13.22 -10.25 27.12
CA ASP A 105 -13.27 -11.67 26.78
C ASP A 105 -13.48 -12.48 28.07
N LEU A 106 -14.74 -12.70 28.44
CA LEU A 106 -15.11 -13.52 29.61
C LEU A 106 -15.01 -15.03 29.34
N ILE A 107 -14.73 -15.45 28.09
CA ILE A 107 -14.82 -16.85 27.67
C ILE A 107 -13.44 -17.52 27.71
N HIS A 108 -12.35 -16.77 27.47
CA HIS A 108 -10.99 -17.33 27.44
C HIS A 108 -10.15 -17.14 28.70
N GLY A 109 -10.73 -16.75 29.85
CA GLY A 109 -10.06 -16.90 31.15
C GLY A 109 -8.68 -16.24 31.27
N HIS A 110 -8.36 -15.23 30.47
CA HIS A 110 -7.19 -14.39 30.69
C HIS A 110 -7.54 -13.37 31.78
N ASN A 111 -7.45 -13.81 33.03
CA ASN A 111 -7.37 -12.88 34.15
C ASN A 111 -6.05 -12.11 34.05
N ILE A 112 -6.16 -10.79 34.24
CA ILE A 112 -5.04 -9.87 34.49
C ILE A 112 -4.35 -10.28 35.79
#